data_AF-A0AAD6V1S3-F1
#
_entry.id   AF-A0AAD6V1S3-F1
#
_cell.length_a   1.000
_cell.length_b   1.000
_cell.length_c   1.000
_cell.angle_alpha   90.00
_cell.angle_beta   90.00
_cell.angle_gamma   90.00
#
_symmetry.space_group_name_H-M   'P 1'
#
loop_
_entity.id
_entity.type
_entity.pdbx_description
1 polymer ?
#
loop_
_entity_poly.entity_id
_entity_poly.type
_entity_poly.pdbx_seq_one_letter_code
_entity_poly.pdbx_strand_id
1 'polypeptide(L)'
;VEALYSKTGGKNGKHAAVTSASKIAAISYIGAQIFEPVAQARTFSKMSDRTSPQQVLPFGFIPSHAFLSIIDEAPTAGHGPIGSLMHVVVDDAVYALYRTLSASYTKFKKVMELYAKRKTQEDVDF
;
A
#
# COMPACT_ATOMS: atom_id res chain seq x y z
N VAL A 1 10.35 -4.47 -0.54
CA VAL A 1 9.94 -4.25 0.87
C VAL A 1 11.21 -3.94 1.62
N GLU A 2 11.31 -2.77 2.23
CA GLU A 2 12.55 -2.31 2.87
C GLU A 2 12.58 -2.60 4.36
N ALA A 3 11.41 -2.63 5.02
CA ALA A 3 11.31 -2.90 6.44
C ALA A 3 9.96 -3.51 6.82
N LEU A 4 9.95 -4.37 7.84
CA LEU A 4 8.76 -5.01 8.38
C LEU A 4 8.63 -4.69 9.86
N TYR A 5 7.41 -4.41 10.33
CA TYR A 5 7.15 -4.12 11.74
C TYR A 5 5.99 -4.95 12.25
N SER A 6 6.20 -5.68 13.34
CA SER A 6 5.16 -6.45 14.00
C SER A 6 4.87 -5.90 15.39
N LYS A 7 3.65 -6.12 15.88
CA LYS A 7 3.28 -5.77 17.25
C LYS A 7 3.70 -6.92 18.17
N THR A 8 4.59 -6.63 19.11
CA THR A 8 4.94 -7.59 20.17
C THR A 8 3.78 -7.71 21.15
N GLY A 9 3.61 -8.88 21.79
CA GLY A 9 2.74 -9.12 22.96
C GLY A 9 1.37 -8.39 23.02
N GLY A 10 0.32 -9.00 22.46
CA GLY A 10 -1.08 -8.63 22.73
C GLY A 10 -1.55 -7.28 22.16
N LYS A 11 -2.78 -6.87 22.51
CA LYS A 11 -3.46 -5.67 21.97
C LYS A 11 -2.69 -4.37 22.21
N ASN A 12 -1.81 -4.31 23.22
CA ASN A 12 -1.10 -3.10 23.66
C ASN A 12 0.43 -3.19 23.59
N GLY A 13 1.00 -4.27 23.08
CA GLY A 13 2.46 -4.36 23.05
C GLY A 13 3.09 -3.49 21.96
N LYS A 14 4.41 -3.31 22.06
CA LYS A 14 5.16 -2.33 21.28
C LYS A 14 5.36 -2.83 19.84
N HIS A 15 5.37 -1.92 18.87
CA HIS A 15 5.82 -2.27 17.52
C HIS A 15 7.34 -2.45 17.52
N ALA A 16 7.81 -3.54 16.93
CA ALA A 16 9.23 -3.85 16.78
C ALA A 16 9.52 -4.19 15.31
N ALA A 17 10.71 -3.82 14.84
CA ALA A 17 11.20 -4.24 13.54
C ALA A 17 11.41 -5.76 13.54
N VAL A 18 10.97 -6.43 12.48
CA VAL A 18 11.18 -7.86 12.27
C VAL A 18 11.92 -8.06 10.96
N THR A 19 12.78 -9.07 10.90
CA THR A 19 13.58 -9.35 9.70
C THR A 19 12.80 -10.14 8.65
N SER A 20 11.79 -10.91 9.06
CA SER A 20 10.95 -11.69 8.18
C SER A 20 9.59 -11.99 8.80
N ALA A 21 8.62 -12.32 7.96
CA ALA A 21 7.31 -12.83 8.37
C ALA A 21 6.76 -13.75 7.27
N SER A 22 6.14 -14.87 7.67
CA SER A 22 5.52 -15.81 6.74
C SER A 22 4.11 -15.38 6.30
N LYS A 23 3.48 -14.44 7.02
CA LYS A 23 2.13 -13.94 6.74
C LYS A 23 2.06 -12.43 6.95
N ILE A 24 1.45 -11.73 5.99
CA ILE A 24 1.25 -10.26 6.07
C ILE A 24 0.38 -9.84 7.26
N ALA A 25 -0.58 -10.70 7.67
CA ALA A 25 -1.44 -10.46 8.82
C ALA A 25 -0.70 -10.44 10.16
N ALA A 26 0.51 -11.02 10.23
CA ALA A 26 1.36 -10.96 11.42
C ALA A 26 2.12 -9.62 11.54
N ILE A 27 2.09 -8.81 10.49
CA ILE A 27 2.81 -7.54 10.39
C ILE A 27 1.81 -6.42 10.68
N SER A 28 2.22 -5.45 11.48
CA SER A 28 1.44 -4.23 11.72
C SER A 28 1.62 -3.23 10.61
N TYR A 29 2.87 -3.04 10.15
CA TYR A 29 3.23 -2.11 9.09
C TYR A 29 4.34 -2.66 8.20
N ILE A 30 4.26 -2.36 6.91
CA ILE A 30 5.27 -2.68 5.92
C ILE A 30 5.81 -1.36 5.36
N GLY A 31 7.13 -1.17 5.45
CA GLY A 31 7.83 -0.09 4.78
C GLY A 31 8.03 -0.44 3.31
N ALA A 32 7.28 0.25 2.44
CA ALA A 32 7.33 0.04 1.00
C ALA A 32 7.42 1.38 0.26
N GLN A 33 8.07 1.36 -0.90
CA GLN A 33 8.06 2.50 -1.80
C GLN A 33 6.68 2.60 -2.45
N ILE A 34 6.08 3.80 -2.40
CA ILE A 34 4.74 4.03 -2.94
C ILE A 34 4.88 4.68 -4.32
N PHE A 35 4.15 4.12 -5.28
CA PHE A 35 3.97 4.68 -6.61
C PHE A 35 2.50 5.05 -6.82
N GLU A 36 2.27 6.21 -7.43
CA GLU A 36 0.95 6.74 -7.72
C GLU A 36 0.71 6.75 -9.23
N PRO A 37 -0.54 6.51 -9.67
CA PRO A 37 -0.90 6.54 -11.08
C PRO A 37 -0.63 7.93 -11.68
N VAL A 38 0.10 7.98 -12.80
CA VAL A 38 0.19 9.19 -13.61
C VAL A 38 -1.06 9.27 -14.50
N ALA A 39 -1.64 10.46 -14.61
CA ALA A 39 -2.92 10.66 -15.29
C ALA A 39 -2.95 9.97 -16.68
N GLN A 40 -3.96 9.12 -16.87
CA GLN A 40 -4.31 8.45 -18.14
C GLN A 40 -3.22 7.57 -18.79
N ALA A 41 -2.15 7.25 -18.06
CA ALA A 41 -1.09 6.37 -18.55
C ALA A 41 -1.02 5.08 -17.73
N ARG A 42 -0.47 4.01 -18.33
CA ARG A 42 -0.09 2.75 -17.65
C ARG A 42 1.20 2.91 -16.83
N THR A 43 1.46 4.13 -16.38
CA THR A 43 2.68 4.52 -15.69
C THR A 43 2.32 4.97 -14.28
N PHE A 44 3.14 4.53 -13.34
CA PHE A 44 3.06 4.90 -11.95
C PHE A 44 4.36 5.60 -11.59
N SER A 45 4.26 6.83 -11.08
CA SER A 45 5.42 7.61 -10.66
C SER A 45 5.59 7.50 -9.15
N LYS A 46 6.82 7.65 -8.67
CA LYS A 46 7.05 7.82 -7.22
C LYS A 46 6.22 9.01 -6.74
N MET A 47 5.57 8.87 -5.58
CA MET A 47 4.88 9.97 -4.91
C MET A 47 5.88 11.10 -4.65
N SER A 48 5.79 12.20 -5.41
CA SER A 48 6.74 13.33 -5.32
C SER A 48 6.12 14.47 -4.52
N ASP A 49 6.86 15.02 -3.54
CA ASP A 49 7.28 16.45 -3.49
C ASP A 49 7.58 17.04 -2.12
N ARG A 50 7.56 16.26 -1.03
CA ARG A 50 8.06 16.79 0.26
C ARG A 50 9.52 16.50 0.53
N THR A 51 10.05 15.40 -0.01
CA THR A 51 11.44 14.98 0.23
C THR A 51 12.32 14.94 -1.02
N SER A 52 11.79 15.37 -2.18
CA SER A 52 12.57 15.43 -3.43
C SER A 52 13.84 16.29 -3.29
N PRO A 53 13.85 17.42 -2.53
CA PRO A 53 15.07 18.19 -2.34
C PRO A 53 16.16 17.45 -1.56
N GLN A 54 15.78 16.45 -0.75
CA GLN A 54 16.71 15.66 0.06
C GLN A 54 17.17 14.37 -0.63
N GLN A 55 16.73 14.11 -1.87
CA GLN A 55 17.02 12.87 -2.61
C GLN A 55 16.61 11.59 -1.85
N VAL A 56 15.73 11.69 -0.85
CA VAL A 56 15.26 10.54 -0.08
C VAL A 56 14.09 9.91 -0.82
N LEU A 57 14.20 8.61 -1.09
CA LEU A 57 13.11 7.82 -1.65
C LEU A 57 11.93 7.83 -0.65
N PRO A 58 10.73 8.27 -1.06
CA PRO A 58 9.58 8.27 -0.17
C PRO A 58 9.15 6.82 0.06
N PHE A 59 9.13 6.43 1.34
CA PHE A 59 8.59 5.17 1.80
C PHE A 59 7.33 5.46 2.62
N GLY A 60 6.31 4.64 2.41
CA GLY A 60 5.13 4.63 3.26
C GLY A 60 5.09 3.40 4.14
N PHE A 61 4.60 3.59 5.36
CA PHE A 61 4.29 2.50 6.28
C PHE A 61 2.84 2.07 6.05
N ILE A 62 2.66 1.04 5.23
CA ILE A 62 1.34 0.53 4.87
C ILE A 62 0.91 -0.48 5.95
N PRO A 63 -0.26 -0.30 6.59
CA PRO A 63 -0.75 -1.31 7.52
C PRO A 63 -1.18 -2.57 6.78
N SER A 64 -1.08 -3.74 7.41
CA SER A 64 -1.36 -5.03 6.74
C SER A 64 -2.78 -5.18 6.17
N HIS A 65 -3.75 -4.42 6.67
CA HIS A 65 -5.13 -4.43 6.18
C HIS A 65 -5.39 -3.46 5.00
N ALA A 66 -4.39 -2.66 4.59
CA ALA A 66 -4.53 -1.73 3.48
C ALA A 66 -4.18 -2.34 2.11
N PHE A 67 -3.78 -3.60 2.06
CA PHE A 67 -3.54 -4.33 0.81
C PHE A 67 -4.84 -4.88 0.25
N LEU A 68 -5.13 -4.57 -1.02
CA LEU A 68 -6.34 -5.05 -1.71
C LEU A 68 -6.07 -6.28 -2.58
N SER A 69 -4.93 -6.31 -3.25
CA SER A 69 -4.53 -7.40 -4.14
C SER A 69 -3.01 -7.48 -4.23
N ILE A 70 -2.52 -8.66 -4.59
CA ILE A 70 -1.13 -8.91 -4.96
C ILE A 70 -1.11 -9.14 -6.48
N ILE A 71 -0.10 -8.60 -7.15
CA ILE A 71 0.18 -8.87 -8.55
C ILE A 71 1.40 -9.79 -8.61
N ASP A 72 1.30 -10.88 -9.35
CA ASP A 72 2.39 -11.86 -9.47
C ASP A 72 3.48 -11.36 -10.44
N GLU A 73 3.08 -10.54 -11.42
CA GLU A 73 3.99 -9.98 -12.40
C GLU A 73 4.72 -8.76 -11.83
N ALA A 74 6.06 -8.83 -11.87
CA ALA A 74 6.91 -7.74 -11.45
C ALA A 74 6.73 -6.56 -12.42
N PRO A 75 6.42 -5.35 -11.91
CA PRO A 75 6.30 -4.19 -12.76
C PRO A 75 7.62 -3.85 -13.46
N THR A 76 7.54 -3.38 -14.70
CA THR A 76 8.75 -3.04 -15.48
C THR A 76 9.25 -1.65 -15.09
N ALA A 77 10.53 -1.54 -14.74
CA ALA A 77 11.15 -0.24 -14.51
C ALA A 77 11.23 0.53 -15.83
N GLY A 78 10.42 1.57 -15.96
CA GLY A 78 10.49 2.48 -17.10
C GLY A 78 11.58 3.53 -16.85
N HIS A 79 12.45 3.72 -17.83
CA HIS A 79 13.44 4.78 -17.81
C HIS A 79 12.82 5.99 -18.53
N GLY A 80 12.58 7.07 -17.80
CA GLY A 80 12.21 8.32 -18.44
C GLY A 80 13.44 8.95 -19.10
N PRO A 81 13.27 9.98 -19.93
CA PRO A 81 14.41 10.76 -20.41
C PRO A 81 15.28 11.19 -19.21
N ILE A 82 16.59 11.24 -19.44
CA ILE A 82 17.64 11.48 -18.44
C ILE A 82 17.21 12.57 -17.45
N GLY A 83 17.10 12.21 -16.16
CA GLY A 83 16.65 13.11 -15.08
C GLY A 83 15.19 12.92 -14.63
N SER A 84 14.41 12.07 -15.30
CA SER A 84 13.03 11.76 -14.90
C SER A 84 12.99 10.78 -13.72
N LEU A 85 12.13 11.07 -12.74
CA LEU A 85 11.84 10.23 -11.59
C LEU A 85 11.56 8.79 -12.05
N MET A 86 12.12 7.81 -11.36
CA MET A 86 11.83 6.39 -11.58
C MET A 86 10.32 6.19 -11.69
N HIS A 87 9.87 5.70 -12.84
CA HIS A 87 8.49 5.32 -13.06
C HIS A 87 8.41 3.83 -13.32
N VAL A 88 7.25 3.29 -13.03
CA VAL A 88 6.94 1.89 -13.17
C VAL A 88 5.86 1.76 -14.22
N VAL A 89 6.11 0.91 -15.20
CA VAL A 89 5.13 0.56 -16.23
C VAL A 89 4.52 -0.78 -15.85
N VAL A 90 3.19 -0.84 -15.90
CA VAL A 90 2.44 -2.08 -15.70
C VAL A 90 1.85 -2.54 -17.02
N ASP A 91 1.54 -3.83 -17.10
CA ASP A 91 0.86 -4.41 -18.24
C ASP A 91 -0.63 -4.00 -18.30
N ASP A 92 -1.33 -4.47 -19.33
CA ASP A 92 -2.75 -4.16 -19.52
C ASP A 92 -3.65 -4.85 -18.49
N ALA A 93 -3.32 -6.06 -18.07
CA ALA A 93 -4.17 -6.79 -17.13
C ALA A 93 -4.11 -6.15 -15.72
N VAL A 94 -2.91 -5.80 -15.24
CA VAL A 94 -2.75 -5.08 -13.96
C VAL A 94 -3.35 -3.69 -14.05
N TYR A 95 -3.20 -2.98 -15.18
CA TYR A 95 -3.82 -1.66 -15.33
C TYR A 95 -5.35 -1.73 -15.31
N ALA A 96 -5.95 -2.73 -15.97
CA ALA A 96 -7.38 -2.97 -15.93
C ALA A 96 -7.89 -3.32 -14.51
N LEU A 97 -7.13 -4.13 -13.76
CA LEU A 97 -7.41 -4.41 -12.35
C LEU A 97 -7.38 -3.12 -11.52
N TYR A 98 -6.33 -2.31 -11.66
CA TYR A 98 -6.21 -1.02 -10.98
C TYR A 98 -7.41 -0.11 -11.28
N ARG A 99 -7.82 0.02 -12.54
CA ARG A 99 -8.97 0.83 -12.96
C ARG A 99 -10.27 0.34 -12.33
N THR A 100 -10.47 -0.98 -12.28
CA THR A 100 -11.65 -1.60 -11.65
C THR A 100 -11.70 -1.32 -10.15
N LEU A 101 -10.56 -1.46 -9.45
CA LEU A 101 -10.44 -1.17 -8.03
C LEU A 101 -10.65 0.32 -7.73
N SER A 102 -10.03 1.19 -8.53
CA SER A 102 -10.14 2.65 -8.44
C SER A 102 -11.58 3.13 -8.64
N ALA A 103 -12.27 2.61 -9.66
CA ALA A 103 -13.69 2.91 -9.87
C ALA A 103 -14.59 2.40 -8.72
N SER A 104 -14.18 1.34 -8.04
CA SER A 104 -14.90 0.77 -6.89
C SER A 104 -14.53 1.43 -5.55
N TYR A 105 -13.61 2.40 -5.53
CA TYR A 105 -13.09 3.01 -4.30
C TYR A 105 -14.19 3.55 -3.39
N THR A 106 -15.19 4.25 -3.94
CA THR A 106 -16.31 4.81 -3.15
C THR A 106 -17.11 3.73 -2.43
N LYS A 107 -17.26 2.54 -3.05
CA LYS A 107 -17.92 1.39 -2.43
C LYS A 107 -17.09 0.85 -1.26
N PHE A 108 -15.78 0.66 -1.47
CA PHE A 108 -14.87 0.23 -0.41
C PHE A 108 -14.86 1.21 0.77
N LYS A 109 -14.77 2.51 0.49
CA LYS A 109 -14.80 3.55 1.51
C LYS A 109 -16.06 3.44 2.38
N LYS A 110 -17.24 3.30 1.76
CA LYS A 110 -18.51 3.13 2.48
C LYS A 110 -18.54 1.86 3.33
N VAL A 111 -18.05 0.74 2.81
CA VAL A 111 -17.98 -0.53 3.55
C VAL A 111 -17.03 -0.42 4.74
N MET A 112 -15.86 0.22 4.56
CA MET A 112 -14.88 0.43 5.64
C MET A 112 -15.44 1.36 6.72
N GLU A 113 -16.19 2.40 6.35
CA GLU A 113 -16.89 3.27 7.31
C GLU A 113 -17.95 2.50 8.11
N LEU A 114 -18.73 1.61 7.47
CA LEU A 114 -19.70 0.76 8.16
C LEU A 114 -19.02 -0.26 9.09
N TYR A 115 -17.91 -0.85 8.64
CA TYR A 115 -17.13 -1.78 9.46
C TYR A 115 -16.53 -1.09 10.69
N ALA A 116 -16.02 0.14 10.55
CA ALA A 116 -15.51 0.91 11.67
C ALA A 116 -16.61 1.22 12.72
N LYS A 117 -17.84 1.47 12.26
CA LYS A 117 -19.01 1.71 13.14
C LYS A 117 -19.51 0.46 13.87
N ARG A 118 -19.23 -0.75 13.38
CA ARG A 118 -19.60 -2.00 14.09
C ARG A 118 -18.93 -2.14 15.45
N LYS A 119 -17.77 -1.51 15.68
CA LYS A 119 -17.12 -1.51 17.01
C LYS A 119 -17.90 -0.76 18.10
N THR A 120 -19.02 -0.10 17.76
CA THR A 120 -19.83 0.68 18.70
C THR A 120 -21.10 -0.04 19.14
N GLN A 121 -21.42 -1.21 18.57
CA GLN A 121 -22.52 -2.04 19.05
C GLN A 121 -21.89 -3.14 19.90
N GLU A 122 -22.11 -3.08 21.22
CA GLU A 122 -21.72 -4.15 22.14
C GLU A 122 -22.23 -5.48 21.56
N ASP A 123 -21.30 -6.40 21.31
CA ASP A 123 -21.63 -7.79 21.03
C ASP A 123 -22.41 -8.28 22.26
N VAL A 124 -23.73 -8.41 22.12
CA VAL A 124 -24.56 -9.05 23.13
C VAL A 124 -24.18 -10.53 23.10
N ASP A 125 -23.55 -10.96 24.18
CA ASP A 125 -23.08 -12.33 24.40
C ASP A 125 -24.16 -13.36 24.03
N PHE A 126 -23.78 -14.37 23.23
CA PHE A 126 -24.51 -15.62 23.07
C PHE A 126 -23.89 -16.69 23.95
#